data_AF-A0A6L4B306-F1
#
_entry.id   AF-A0A6L4B306-F1
#
_cell.length_a   1.000
_cell.length_b   1.000
_cell.length_c   1.000
_cell.angle_alpha   90.00
_cell.angle_beta   90.00
_cell.angle_gamma   90.00
#
_symmetry.space_group_name_H-M   'P 1'
#
loop_
_entity.id
_entity.type
_entity.pdbx_description
1 polymer ?
#
loop_
_entity_poly.entity_id
_entity_poly.type
_entity_poly.pdbx_seq_one_letter_code
_entity_poly.pdbx_strand_id
1 'polypeptide(L)'
;MPTYPNYPQTSDTKVQLQRAMVQEEATNGRFRARVLGPVKARITAVHMLTRADLAALDAFYAANATAELDFVLRESGAAYTVVFSDVPQRELRVS
;
A
#
# COMPACT_ATOMS: atom_id res chain seq x y z
N MET A 1 -13.83 4.27 -11.22
CA MET A 1 -13.48 3.95 -9.82
C MET A 1 -13.25 5.25 -9.07
N PRO A 2 -13.40 5.28 -7.74
CA PRO A 2 -12.99 6.43 -6.95
C PRO A 2 -11.46 6.58 -7.03
N THR A 3 -10.98 7.80 -7.22
CA THR A 3 -9.56 8.10 -7.19
C THR A 3 -9.15 8.43 -5.75
N TYR A 4 -8.05 7.83 -5.28
CA TYR A 4 -7.50 8.13 -3.97
C TYR A 4 -7.07 9.61 -3.92
N PRO A 5 -7.36 10.34 -2.82
CA PRO A 5 -6.99 11.74 -2.71
C PRO A 5 -5.49 11.98 -2.91
N ASN A 6 -5.14 12.98 -3.72
CA ASN A 6 -3.75 13.26 -4.08
C ASN A 6 -3.02 14.05 -2.97
N TYR A 7 -2.88 13.44 -1.80
CA TYR A 7 -2.14 14.03 -0.70
C TYR A 7 -0.63 13.97 -0.92
N PRO A 8 0.14 14.96 -0.41
CA PRO A 8 1.60 14.90 -0.44
C PRO A 8 2.10 13.61 0.25
N GLN A 9 2.88 12.81 -0.48
CA GLN A 9 3.53 11.60 0.04
C GLN A 9 4.92 11.96 0.58
N THR A 10 5.30 11.38 1.73
CA THR A 10 6.65 11.50 2.29
C THR A 10 7.57 10.41 1.73
N SER A 11 8.89 10.58 1.94
CA SER A 11 9.92 9.58 1.61
C SER A 11 9.77 8.25 2.36
N ASP A 12 8.91 8.19 3.38
CA ASP A 12 8.64 6.97 4.14
C ASP A 12 7.60 6.07 3.45
N THR A 13 7.01 6.54 2.35
CA THR A 13 6.12 5.75 1.52
C THR A 13 6.89 4.57 0.93
N LYS A 14 6.37 3.35 1.10
CA LYS A 14 7.05 2.12 0.69
C LYS A 14 6.15 1.22 -0.14
N VAL A 15 6.73 0.57 -1.14
CA VAL A 15 6.09 -0.50 -1.91
C VAL A 15 6.75 -1.82 -1.55
N GLN A 16 5.98 -2.75 -0.99
CA GLN A 16 6.45 -4.08 -0.64
C GLN A 16 5.77 -5.12 -1.54
N LEU A 17 6.57 -5.82 -2.34
CA LEU A 17 6.08 -6.95 -3.13
C LEU A 17 5.79 -8.14 -2.20
N GLN A 18 4.53 -8.55 -2.16
CA GLN A 18 4.09 -9.75 -1.46
C GLN A 18 4.03 -10.91 -2.45
N ARG A 19 4.94 -11.86 -2.27
CA ARG A 19 5.02 -13.11 -3.04
C ARG A 19 4.81 -14.27 -2.10
N ALA A 20 3.83 -15.12 -2.41
CA ALA A 20 3.74 -16.43 -1.79
C ALA A 20 4.81 -17.33 -2.42
N MET A 21 5.86 -17.64 -1.67
CA MET A 21 6.93 -18.56 -2.08
C MET A 21 6.94 -19.77 -1.17
N VAL A 22 7.01 -20.95 -1.76
CA VAL A 22 7.45 -22.16 -1.04
C VAL A 22 8.89 -22.40 -1.43
N GLN A 23 9.74 -22.50 -0.40
CA GLN A 23 11.15 -22.82 -0.53
C GLN A 23 11.32 -24.26 -0.07
N GLU A 24 11.68 -25.14 -1.00
CA GLU A 24 11.93 -26.53 -0.71
C GLU A 24 13.45 -26.75 -0.80
N GLU A 25 14.03 -27.30 0.26
CA GLU A 25 15.43 -27.67 0.29
C GLU A 25 15.58 -28.95 -0.53
N ALA A 26 16.15 -28.84 -1.74
CA ALA A 26 16.41 -30.03 -2.53
C ALA A 26 17.58 -30.78 -1.88
N THR A 27 17.47 -32.10 -1.82
CA THR A 27 18.40 -33.04 -1.17
C THR A 27 19.84 -32.97 -1.68
N ASN A 28 20.09 -32.20 -2.75
CA ASN A 28 21.39 -31.91 -3.34
C ASN A 28 21.98 -30.54 -2.92
N GLY A 29 21.47 -29.91 -1.86
CA GLY A 29 21.99 -28.66 -1.31
C GLY A 29 21.63 -27.41 -2.15
N ARG A 30 20.66 -27.52 -3.08
CA ARG A 30 20.16 -26.39 -3.86
C ARG A 30 18.76 -26.01 -3.40
N PHE A 31 18.53 -24.72 -3.16
CA PHE A 31 17.18 -24.22 -2.88
C PHE A 31 16.39 -24.07 -4.18
N ARG A 32 15.21 -24.69 -4.23
CA ARG A 32 14.22 -24.43 -5.28
C ARG A 32 13.09 -23.60 -4.66
N ALA A 33 12.91 -22.40 -5.18
CA ALA A 33 11.77 -21.55 -4.82
C ALA A 33 10.75 -21.56 -5.95
N ARG A 34 9.48 -21.80 -5.63
CA ARG A 34 8.37 -21.68 -6.57
C ARG A 34 7.41 -20.59 -6.08
N VAL A 35 7.08 -19.65 -6.98
CA VAL A 35 6.03 -18.66 -6.73
C VAL A 35 4.67 -19.32 -6.92
N LEU A 36 3.81 -19.24 -5.90
CA LEU A 36 2.53 -19.99 -5.84
C LEU A 36 1.29 -19.14 -6.09
N GLY A 37 1.42 -17.93 -6.63
CA GLY A 37 0.27 -17.09 -6.93
C GLY A 37 0.62 -15.78 -7.61
N PRO A 38 -0.39 -14.95 -7.92
CA PRO A 38 -0.17 -13.62 -8.48
C PRO A 38 0.65 -12.78 -7.50
N VAL A 39 1.65 -12.08 -8.04
CA VAL A 39 2.46 -11.14 -7.25
C VAL A 39 1.58 -9.95 -6.90
N LYS A 40 1.30 -9.77 -5.61
CA LYS A 40 0.60 -8.58 -5.10
C LYS A 40 1.63 -7.58 -4.57
N ALA A 41 1.29 -6.30 -4.59
CA ALA A 41 2.09 -5.27 -3.94
C ALA A 41 1.26 -4.67 -2.80
N ARG A 42 1.89 -4.49 -1.63
CA ARG A 42 1.36 -3.67 -0.55
C ARG A 42 2.04 -2.31 -0.63
N ILE A 43 1.25 -1.25 -0.71
CA ILE A 43 1.73 0.13 -0.71
C ILE A 43 1.38 0.75 0.63
N THR A 44 2.39 1.15 1.39
CA THR A 44 2.21 1.93 2.61
C THR A 44 2.46 3.39 2.25
N ALA A 45 1.37 4.13 1.99
CA ALA A 45 1.44 5.56 1.69
C ALA A 45 1.47 6.37 2.99
N VAL A 46 2.51 7.19 3.15
CA VAL A 46 2.68 8.07 4.32
C VAL A 46 2.47 9.50 3.87
N HIS A 47 1.55 10.20 4.54
CA HIS A 47 1.15 11.57 4.20
C HIS A 47 1.33 12.51 5.38
N MET A 48 1.70 13.77 5.10
CA MET A 48 1.57 14.86 6.05
C MET A 48 0.24 15.57 5.79
N LEU A 49 -0.71 15.39 6.70
CA LEU A 49 -2.09 15.89 6.55
C LEU A 49 -2.39 16.96 7.60
N THR A 50 -3.17 17.97 7.21
CA THR A 50 -3.81 18.85 8.18
C THR A 50 -4.96 18.11 8.90
N ARG A 51 -5.50 18.69 9.97
CA ARG A 51 -6.66 18.11 10.67
C ARG A 51 -7.90 17.99 9.77
N ALA A 52 -8.09 18.93 8.84
CA ALA A 52 -9.20 18.89 7.88
C ALA A 52 -9.00 17.76 6.84
N ASP A 53 -7.76 17.60 6.34
CA ASP A 53 -7.43 16.54 5.39
C ASP A 53 -7.56 15.15 6.02
N LEU A 54 -7.18 15.01 7.29
CA LEU A 54 -7.36 13.76 8.02
C LEU A 54 -8.84 13.37 8.12
N ALA A 55 -9.71 14.32 8.48
CA ALA A 55 -11.15 14.06 8.55
C ALA A 55 -11.73 13.70 7.18
N ALA A 56 -11.23 14.31 6.10
CA ALA A 56 -11.62 13.97 4.74
C ALA A 56 -11.14 12.56 4.33
N LEU A 57 -9.92 12.17 4.71
CA LEU A 57 -9.39 10.83 4.47
C LEU A 57 -10.18 9.76 5.24
N ASP A 58 -10.51 10.03 6.50
CA ASP A 58 -11.33 9.12 7.32
C ASP A 58 -12.73 8.92 6.71
N ALA A 59 -13.36 10.01 6.23
CA ALA A 59 -14.64 9.95 5.53
C ALA A 59 -14.53 9.19 4.20
N PHE A 60 -13.45 9.41 3.44
CA PHE A 60 -13.18 8.69 2.20
C PHE A 60 -12.99 7.20 2.45
N TYR A 61 -12.22 6.83 3.49
CA TYR A 61 -12.04 5.46 3.91
C TYR A 61 -13.36 4.80 4.29
N ALA A 62 -14.18 5.47 5.12
CA ALA A 62 -15.48 4.94 5.54
C ALA A 62 -16.42 4.66 4.35
N ALA A 63 -16.36 5.48 3.29
CA ALA A 63 -17.17 5.29 2.09
C ALA A 63 -16.60 4.23 1.11
N ASN A 64 -15.30 3.96 1.13
CA ASN A 64 -14.61 3.18 0.09
C ASN A 64 -13.73 2.04 0.62
N ALA A 65 -13.87 1.62 1.88
CA ALA A 65 -12.99 0.64 2.53
C ALA A 65 -12.82 -0.66 1.74
N THR A 66 -13.86 -1.12 1.04
CA THR A 66 -13.86 -2.35 0.23
C THR A 66 -13.85 -2.10 -1.28
N ALA A 67 -13.79 -0.84 -1.71
CA ALA A 67 -13.82 -0.49 -3.13
C ALA A 67 -12.41 -0.52 -3.74
N GLU A 68 -12.34 -0.82 -5.03
CA GLU A 68 -11.11 -0.64 -5.80
C GLU A 68 -10.92 0.84 -6.14
N LEU A 69 -9.70 1.32 -5.95
CA LEU A 69 -9.32 2.73 -6.04
C LEU A 69 -8.19 2.92 -7.03
N ASP A 70 -8.22 4.05 -7.72
CA ASP A 70 -7.08 4.51 -8.52
C ASP A 70 -6.10 5.27 -7.62
N PHE A 71 -4.88 4.79 -7.49
CA PHE A 71 -3.82 5.39 -6.68
C PHE A 71 -2.58 5.68 -7.52
N VAL A 72 -2.00 6.87 -7.36
CA VAL A 72 -0.75 7.25 -8.04
C VAL A 72 0.36 7.36 -7.01
N LEU A 73 1.41 6.57 -7.19
CA LEU A 73 2.63 6.67 -6.39
C LEU A 73 3.44 7.86 -6.89
N ARG A 74 3.68 8.86 -6.04
CA ARG A 74 4.25 10.13 -6.49
C ARG A 74 5.71 10.03 -6.89
N GLU A 75 6.48 9.20 -6.19
CA GLU A 75 7.91 9.03 -6.43
C GLU A 75 8.19 8.45 -7.83
N SER A 76 7.38 7.49 -8.28
CA SER A 76 7.54 6.86 -9.59
C SER A 76 6.60 7.41 -10.67
N GLY A 77 5.55 8.14 -10.27
CA GLY A 77 4.43 8.51 -11.15
C GLY A 77 3.55 7.33 -11.57
N ALA A 78 3.78 6.13 -11.05
CA ALA A 78 3.06 4.92 -11.47
C ALA A 78 1.64 4.91 -10.89
N ALA A 79 0.67 4.57 -11.74
CA ALA A 79 -0.71 4.35 -11.34
C ALA A 79 -0.96 2.88 -10.98
N TYR A 80 -1.71 2.67 -9.91
CA TYR A 80 -2.07 1.38 -9.36
C TYR A 80 -3.56 1.32 -9.07
N THR A 81 -4.16 0.17 -9.32
CA THR A 81 -5.47 -0.17 -8.75
C THR A 81 -5.24 -0.82 -7.39
N VAL A 82 -5.75 -0.20 -6.33
CA VAL A 82 -5.50 -0.62 -4.93
C VAL A 82 -6.81 -0.77 -4.17
N VAL A 83 -6.74 -1.48 -3.05
CA VAL A 83 -7.79 -1.56 -2.04
C VAL A 83 -7.18 -1.24 -0.69
N PHE A 84 -7.96 -0.72 0.25
CA PHE A 84 -7.46 -0.53 1.60
C PHE A 84 -7.22 -1.89 2.26
N SER A 85 -5.96 -2.17 2.63
CA SER A 85 -5.61 -3.37 3.41
C SER A 85 -6.00 -3.22 4.88
N ASP A 86 -5.89 -1.99 5.40
CA ASP A 86 -6.06 -1.66 6.81
C ASP A 86 -6.65 -0.25 6.95
N VAL A 87 -7.13 0.06 8.16
CA VAL A 87 -7.57 1.42 8.54
C VAL A 87 -6.37 2.38 8.47
N PRO A 88 -6.55 3.62 7.99
CA PRO A 88 -5.50 4.64 8.04
C PRO A 88 -4.94 4.82 9.46
N GLN A 89 -3.61 4.79 9.57
CA GLN A 89 -2.92 5.01 10.84
C GLN A 89 -2.49 6.48 10.95
N ARG A 90 -2.57 7.04 12.16
CA ARG A 90 -2.16 8.42 12.45
C ARG A 90 -0.97 8.41 13.39
N GLU A 91 0.11 9.08 13.00
CA GLU A 91 1.22 9.40 13.88
C GLU A 91 1.28 10.91 14.07
N LEU A 92 1.22 11.35 15.33
CA LEU A 92 1.46 12.74 15.69
C LEU A 92 2.97 12.94 15.78
N ARG A 93 3.55 13.69 14.84
CA ARG A 93 4.93 14.18 15.01
C ARG A 93 4.92 15.18 16.16
N VAL A 94 5.37 14.74 17.34
CA VAL A 94 5.74 15.64 18.44
C VAL A 94 7.07 16.25 18.06
N SER A 95 7.07 17.54 17.75
CA SER A 95 8.27 18.36 17.56
C SER A 95 8.98 18.62 18.87
#